data_AF-A0A845K196-F1
#
_entry.id   AF-A0A845K196-F1
#
_cell.length_a   1.000
_cell.length_b   1.000
_cell.length_c   1.000
_cell.angle_alpha   90.00
_cell.angle_beta   90.00
_cell.angle_gamma   90.00
#
_symmetry.space_group_name_H-M   'P 1'
#
loop_
_entity.id
_entity.type
_entity.pdbx_description
1 polymer ?
#
loop_
_entity_poly.entity_id
_entity_poly.type
_entity_poly.pdbx_seq_one_letter_code
_entity_poly.pdbx_strand_id
1 'polypeptide(L)' 'ARKSLVAAFPNLKGEVFSETNLIVKRPGTGLSPMRWNEVLGRKAQRDLEADEWIQL' A
#
# COMPACT_ATOMS: atom_id res chain seq x y z
N ALA A 1 13.13 4.03 -13.84
CA ALA A 1 11.86 4.48 -13.23
C ALA A 1 11.63 3.70 -11.94
N ARG A 2 11.32 4.39 -10.82
CA ARG A 2 11.08 3.74 -9.53
C ARG A 2 9.64 3.19 -9.51
N LYS A 3 9.45 2.00 -8.96
CA LYS A 3 8.12 1.42 -8.68
C LYS A 3 7.69 1.86 -7.28
N SER A 4 6.38 1.90 -7.03
CA SER A 4 5.82 2.24 -5.72
C SER A 4 4.62 1.37 -5.37
N LEU A 5 4.50 1.04 -4.09
CA LEU A 5 3.35 0.40 -3.46
C LEU A 5 2.18 1.38 -3.37
N VAL A 6 1.02 0.94 -3.82
CA VAL A 6 -0.25 1.64 -3.71
C VAL A 6 -1.34 0.66 -3.28
N ALA A 7 -2.42 1.18 -2.72
CA ALA A 7 -3.60 0.39 -2.36
C ALA A 7 -4.32 -0.08 -3.63
N ALA A 8 -4.64 -1.37 -3.69
CA ALA A 8 -5.37 -1.95 -4.80
C ALA A 8 -6.87 -1.62 -4.74
N PHE A 9 -7.38 -1.55 -3.51
CA PHE A 9 -8.77 -1.30 -3.16
C PHE A 9 -8.82 -0.34 -1.97
N PRO A 10 -9.98 0.27 -1.69
CA PRO A 10 -10.14 1.06 -0.48
C PRO A 10 -9.96 0.17 0.74
N ASN A 11 -9.04 0.55 1.63
CA ASN A 11 -8.81 -0.14 2.89
C ASN A 11 -9.23 0.79 4.01
N LEU A 12 -10.08 0.31 4.92
CA LEU A 12 -10.52 1.11 6.06
C LEU A 12 -9.44 1.18 7.14
N LYS A 13 -9.50 2.22 7.98
CA LYS A 13 -8.64 2.31 9.15
C LYS A 13 -8.73 1.04 9.99
N GLY A 14 -7.58 0.45 10.28
CA GLY A 14 -7.45 -0.79 11.06
C GLY A 14 -7.43 -2.07 10.22
N GLU A 15 -7.68 -1.98 8.92
CA GLU A 15 -7.66 -3.13 8.01
C GLU A 15 -6.22 -3.58 7.72
N VAL A 16 -6.01 -4.90 7.60
CA VAL A 16 -4.67 -5.48 7.43
C VAL A 16 -4.29 -5.48 5.96
N PHE A 17 -3.12 -4.96 5.63
CA PHE A 17 -2.58 -5.04 4.28
C PHE A 17 -2.20 -6.49 3.94
N SER A 18 -2.78 -6.97 2.85
CA SER A 18 -2.55 -8.29 2.27
C SER A 18 -2.03 -8.16 0.84
N GLU A 19 -1.57 -9.27 0.26
CA GLU A 19 -1.08 -9.29 -1.12
C GLU A 19 -2.17 -8.99 -2.14
N THR A 20 -3.45 -9.17 -1.78
CA THR A 20 -4.61 -8.85 -2.62
C THR A 20 -4.99 -7.37 -2.56
N ASN A 21 -4.73 -6.71 -1.42
CA ASN A 21 -5.13 -5.31 -1.20
C ASN A 21 -3.98 -4.33 -1.47
N LEU A 22 -2.79 -4.84 -1.77
CA LEU A 22 -1.62 -4.06 -2.19
C LEU A 22 -1.29 -4.34 -3.65
N ILE A 23 -0.86 -3.32 -4.37
CA ILE A 23 -0.31 -3.47 -5.72
C ILE A 23 0.91 -2.58 -5.90
N VAL A 24 1.74 -2.93 -6.89
CA VAL A 24 2.91 -2.14 -7.27
C VAL A 24 2.63 -1.42 -8.58
N LYS A 25 2.49 -0.09 -8.52
CA LYS A 25 2.36 0.77 -9.70
C LYS A 25 3.67 1.53 -9.98
N ARG A 26 3.73 2.26 -11.10
CA ARG A 26 4.91 3.05 -11.54
C ARG A 26 4.80 4.58 -11.32
N PRO A 27 4.30 5.13 -10.19
CA PRO A 27 4.36 6.57 -9.97
C PRO A 27 5.72 7.05 -9.44
N GLY A 28 6.59 6.16 -8.93
CA GLY A 28 7.98 6.49 -8.56
C GLY A 28 8.16 7.40 -7.35
N THR A 29 7.06 7.77 -6.70
CA THR A 29 6.98 8.73 -5.60
C THR A 29 6.50 8.12 -4.28
N GLY A 30 5.87 6.94 -4.32
CA GLY A 30 5.36 6.24 -3.13
C GLY A 30 6.33 5.22 -2.53
N LEU A 31 5.83 4.40 -1.59
CA LEU A 31 6.62 3.45 -0.82
C LEU A 31 7.31 2.42 -1.71
N SER A 32 8.61 2.16 -1.49
CA SER A 32 9.36 1.20 -2.33
C SER A 32 8.79 -0.22 -2.20
N PRO A 33 8.65 -0.98 -3.30
CA PRO A 33 8.21 -2.39 -3.27
C PRO A 33 9.09 -3.27 -2.39
N MET A 34 10.32 -2.83 -2.08
CA MET A 34 11.20 -3.54 -1.14
C MET A 34 10.61 -3.62 0.26
N ARG A 35 9.71 -2.71 0.64
CA ARG A 35 8.99 -2.72 1.92
C ARG A 35 7.70 -3.52 1.88
N TRP A 36 7.40 -4.22 0.79
CA TRP A 36 6.20 -5.04 0.66
C TRP A 36 6.00 -5.98 1.86
N ASN A 37 7.05 -6.72 2.23
CA ASN A 37 7.01 -7.64 3.37
C ASN A 37 6.87 -6.92 4.73
N GLU A 38 7.30 -5.66 4.85
CA GLU A 38 7.08 -4.87 6.06
C GLU A 38 5.64 -4.34 6.15
N VAL A 39 5.01 -4.07 5.01
CA VAL A 39 3.63 -3.59 4.93
C VAL A 39 2.64 -4.73 5.13
N LEU A 40 2.92 -5.91 4.58
CA LEU A 40 2.10 -7.10 4.77
C LEU A 40 1.90 -7.39 6.26
N GLY A 41 0.65 -7.55 6.69
CA GLY A 41 0.30 -7.76 8.09
C GLY A 41 0.20 -6.49 8.94
N ARG A 42 0.59 -5.31 8.42
CA ARG A 42 0.35 -4.02 9.07
C ARG A 42 -1.10 -3.60 8.88
N LYS A 43 -1.59 -2.80 9.81
CA LYS A 43 -2.93 -2.19 9.73
C LYS A 43 -2.86 -0.80 9.11
N ALA A 44 -3.83 -0.46 8.28
CA ALA A 44 -3.99 0.87 7.75
C ALA A 44 -4.22 1.86 8.92
N GLN A 45 -3.40 2.91 9.02
CA GLN A 45 -3.56 3.91 10.09
C GLN A 45 -4.76 4.85 9.87
N ARG A 46 -5.23 4.91 8.63
CA ARG A 46 -6.36 5.72 8.16
C ARG A 46 -7.12 4.96 7.08
N ASP A 47 -8.26 5.49 6.70
CA ASP A 47 -8.96 5.06 5.50
C ASP A 47 -8.13 5.45 4.27
N LEU A 48 -7.87 4.48 3.41
CA LEU A 48 -7.12 4.63 2.18
C LEU A 48 -8.07 4.36 1.02
N GLU A 49 -7.99 5.17 -0.03
CA GLU A 49 -8.70 4.92 -1.26
C GLU A 49 -7.90 4.00 -2.20
N ALA A 50 -8.59 3.41 -3.18
CA ALA A 50 -7.91 2.69 -4.26
C ALA A 50 -6.94 3.64 -5.00
N ASP A 51 -5.76 3.13 -5.37
CA ASP A 51 -4.65 3.89 -5.95
C ASP A 51 -3.97 4.93 -5.05
N GLU A 52 -4.40 5.03 -3.78
CA GLU A 52 -3.71 5.85 -2.80
C GLU A 52 -2.41 5.18 -2.33
N TRP A 53 -1.48 5.98 -1.82
CA TRP A 53 -0.15 5.50 -1.47
C TRP A 53 -0.16 4.96 -0.05
N ILE A 54 0.51 3.83 0.13
CA ILE A 54 0.63 3.26 1.46
C ILE A 54 1.57 4.12 2.32
N GLN A 55 1.06 4.53 3.49
CA GLN A 55 1.83 5.20 4.54
C GLN A 55 1.82 4.32 5.79
N LEU A 56 3.01 4.10 6.38
CA LEU A 56 3.21 3.28 7.58
C LEU A 56 3.11 4.09 8.86
#